data_AF-A0A218ZSD8-F1
#
_entry.id   AF-A0A218ZSD8-F1
#
_cell.length_a   1.000
_cell.length_b   1.000
_cell.length_c   1.000
_cell.angle_alpha   90.00
_cell.angle_beta   90.00
_cell.angle_gamma   90.00
#
_symmetry.space_group_name_H-M   'P 1'
#
loop_
_entity.id
_entity.type
_entity.pdbx_description
1 polymer ?
#
loop_
_entity_poly.entity_id
_entity_poly.type
_entity_poly.pdbx_seq_one_letter_code
_entity_poly.pdbx_strand_id
1 'polypeptide(L)'
;MDQNSRSFWQIKITEAIQGDVVVVPKNDGISNVPKPRDSGLFRRSLGEIKGQIADWRASVPGTTQCVHAVEYRDRYEVHLDRYDPGKKPLEHLLYDSPKYAAIIATGAVATLAVVRTLLRKK
;
A
#
# COMPACT_ATOMS: atom_id res chain seq x y z
N MET A 1 -1.88 -12.32 19.98
CA MET A 1 -2.82 -11.47 19.22
C MET A 1 -3.63 -10.70 20.22
N ASP A 2 -3.57 -9.37 20.17
CA ASP A 2 -4.38 -8.52 21.05
C ASP A 2 -5.79 -8.37 20.46
N GLN A 3 -6.82 -8.75 21.22
CA GLN A 3 -8.21 -8.71 20.76
C GLN A 3 -8.71 -7.28 20.57
N ASN A 4 -8.26 -6.35 21.41
CA ASN A 4 -8.63 -4.93 21.28
C ASN A 4 -8.03 -4.34 20.00
N SER A 5 -6.75 -4.60 19.73
CA SER A 5 -6.11 -4.28 18.46
C SER A 5 -6.84 -4.88 17.26
N ARG A 6 -7.20 -6.17 17.33
CA ARG A 6 -7.91 -6.85 16.23
C ARG A 6 -9.25 -6.17 15.92
N SER A 7 -10.08 -5.93 16.93
CA SER A 7 -11.38 -5.29 16.75
C SER A 7 -11.26 -3.87 16.19
N PHE A 8 -10.32 -3.07 16.72
CA PHE A 8 -10.04 -1.73 16.20
C PHE A 8 -9.72 -1.76 14.71
N TRP A 9 -8.78 -2.62 14.31
CA TRP A 9 -8.34 -2.72 12.92
C TRP A 9 -9.39 -3.34 11.99
N GLN A 10 -10.27 -4.22 12.47
CA GLN A 10 -11.43 -4.69 11.69
C GLN A 10 -12.39 -3.56 11.34
N ILE A 11 -12.65 -2.64 12.29
CA ILE A 11 -13.49 -1.47 12.05
C ILE A 11 -12.84 -0.59 10.97
N LYS A 12 -11.54 -0.30 11.09
CA LYS A 12 -10.83 0.54 10.09
C LYS A 12 -10.73 -0.10 8.71
N ILE A 13 -10.58 -1.42 8.63
CA ILE A 13 -10.71 -2.17 7.37
C ILE A 13 -12.11 -1.98 6.77
N THR A 14 -13.16 -2.08 7.59
CA THR A 14 -14.55 -1.97 7.12
C THR A 14 -14.84 -0.55 6.64
N GLU A 15 -14.41 0.48 7.39
CA GLU A 15 -14.51 1.88 6.98
C GLU A 15 -13.81 2.12 5.63
N ALA A 16 -12.58 1.63 5.48
CA ALA A 16 -11.81 1.78 4.23
C ALA A 16 -12.42 1.01 3.04
N ILE A 17 -13.19 -0.05 3.28
CA ILE A 17 -13.92 -0.77 2.21
C ILE A 17 -15.15 0.05 1.75
N GLN A 18 -15.76 0.82 2.65
CA GLN A 18 -17.00 1.55 2.39
C GLN A 18 -16.79 2.96 1.79
N GLY A 19 -15.61 3.55 1.95
CA GLY A 19 -15.33 4.91 1.52
C GLY A 19 -13.94 5.10 0.93
N ASP A 20 -13.51 6.35 0.84
CA ASP A 20 -12.16 6.73 0.40
C ASP A 20 -11.13 6.50 1.53
N VAL A 21 -10.09 7.34 1.60
CA VAL A 21 -9.01 7.22 2.58
C VAL A 21 -9.49 7.56 4.00
N VAL A 22 -9.28 6.63 4.93
CA VAL A 22 -9.49 6.81 6.37
C VAL A 22 -8.18 7.26 7.02
N VAL A 23 -8.20 8.43 7.65
CA VAL A 23 -7.04 8.95 8.40
C VAL A 23 -7.22 8.65 9.89
N VAL A 24 -6.25 7.99 10.50
CA VAL A 24 -6.27 7.59 11.90
C VAL A 24 -5.07 8.19 12.64
N PRO A 25 -5.25 9.22 13.47
CA PRO A 25 -4.18 9.75 14.32
C PRO A 25 -3.63 8.66 15.25
N LYS A 26 -2.31 8.59 15.45
CA LYS A 26 -1.70 7.60 16.37
C LYS A 26 -1.99 7.89 17.84
N ASN A 27 -2.27 9.14 18.14
CA ASN A 27 -2.73 9.62 19.43
C ASN A 27 -4.02 10.39 19.16
N ASP A 28 -5.13 9.86 19.66
CA ASP A 28 -6.47 10.45 19.52
C ASP A 28 -6.80 11.42 20.68
N GLY A 29 -5.82 11.74 21.52
CA GLY A 29 -5.96 12.57 22.72
C GLY A 29 -6.39 11.82 23.98
N ILE A 30 -6.76 10.54 23.85
CA ILE A 30 -7.22 9.69 24.95
C ILE A 30 -6.30 8.49 25.13
N SER A 31 -5.89 7.85 24.05
CA SER A 31 -5.06 6.64 24.06
C SER A 31 -4.19 6.51 22.81
N ASN A 32 -3.17 5.67 22.90
CA ASN A 32 -2.39 5.31 21.72
C ASN A 32 -3.18 4.29 20.89
N VAL A 33 -3.31 4.56 19.59
CA VAL A 33 -3.93 3.64 18.66
C VAL A 33 -3.09 2.35 18.54
N PRO A 34 -3.70 1.16 18.60
CA PRO A 34 -2.98 -0.10 18.45
C PRO A 34 -2.25 -0.20 17.12
N LYS A 35 -1.07 -0.84 17.08
CA LYS A 35 -0.31 -0.98 15.82
C LYS A 35 -0.95 -2.04 14.91
N PRO A 36 -0.94 -1.86 13.57
CA PRO A 36 -1.49 -2.85 12.62
C PRO A 36 -0.93 -4.25 12.82
N ARG A 37 0.38 -4.35 13.12
CA ARG A 37 1.09 -5.61 13.36
C ARG A 37 0.45 -6.47 14.46
N ASP A 38 -0.09 -5.84 15.50
CA ASP A 38 -0.53 -6.54 16.71
C ASP A 38 -1.92 -7.17 16.54
N SER A 39 -2.66 -6.73 15.51
CA SER A 39 -4.00 -7.24 15.16
C SER A 39 -4.00 -8.67 14.60
N GLY A 40 -2.88 -9.10 14.02
CA GLY A 40 -2.79 -10.33 13.22
C GLY A 40 -3.57 -10.31 11.90
N LEU A 41 -4.12 -9.16 11.49
CA LEU A 41 -4.86 -8.98 10.23
C LEU A 41 -3.97 -8.49 9.10
N PHE A 42 -2.94 -7.70 9.46
CA PHE A 42 -2.05 -7.05 8.52
C PHE A 42 -0.71 -7.77 8.40
N ARG A 43 -0.19 -7.85 7.18
CA ARG A 43 1.20 -8.20 6.87
C ARG A 43 2.00 -6.94 6.52
N ARG A 44 3.30 -6.94 6.80
CA ARG A 44 4.19 -5.89 6.32
C ARG A 44 4.31 -5.96 4.80
N SER A 45 4.39 -4.79 4.16
CA SER A 45 4.57 -4.65 2.71
C SER A 45 5.55 -3.51 2.40
N LEU A 46 5.90 -3.37 1.13
CA LEU A 46 6.68 -2.25 0.61
C LEU A 46 5.80 -1.50 -0.39
N GLY A 47 5.34 -0.32 0.00
CA GLY A 47 4.57 0.57 -0.86
C GLY A 47 5.44 1.62 -1.55
N GLU A 48 4.77 2.48 -2.31
CA GLU A 48 5.37 3.67 -2.90
C GLU A 48 5.95 4.60 -1.81
N ILE A 49 7.21 5.02 -1.94
CA ILE A 49 7.86 5.87 -0.93
C ILE A 49 7.27 7.29 -0.98
N LYS A 50 6.60 7.68 0.10
CA LYS A 50 5.89 8.96 0.31
C LYS A 50 6.22 9.59 1.68
N GLY A 51 7.25 9.10 2.36
CA GLY A 51 7.62 9.55 3.72
C GLY A 51 6.99 8.75 4.86
N GLN A 52 6.35 7.63 4.54
CA GLN A 52 5.88 6.66 5.52
C GLN A 52 7.05 5.89 6.16
N ILE A 53 6.85 5.39 7.38
CA ILE A 53 7.82 4.56 8.10
C ILE A 53 7.55 3.05 7.92
N ALA A 54 6.33 2.68 7.52
CA ALA A 54 5.97 1.32 7.16
C ALA A 54 4.70 1.27 6.31
N ASP A 55 4.53 0.17 5.59
CA ASP A 55 3.32 -0.16 4.86
C ASP A 55 2.77 -1.50 5.34
N TRP A 56 1.47 -1.55 5.58
CA TRP A 56 0.77 -2.71 6.09
C TRP A 56 -0.40 -3.06 5.16
N ARG A 57 -0.59 -4.35 4.86
CA ARG A 57 -1.67 -4.80 3.98
C ARG A 57 -2.49 -5.92 4.59
N ALA A 58 -3.79 -5.86 4.40
CA ALA A 58 -4.75 -6.92 4.73
C ALA A 58 -5.49 -7.33 3.45
N SER A 59 -5.25 -8.54 2.97
CA SER A 59 -5.94 -9.07 1.79
C SER A 59 -7.43 -9.24 2.10
N VAL A 60 -8.32 -8.79 1.20
CA VAL A 60 -9.75 -9.07 1.31
C VAL A 60 -10.02 -10.48 0.75
N PRO A 61 -10.56 -11.43 1.54
CA PRO A 61 -10.83 -12.78 1.05
C PRO A 61 -11.88 -12.77 -0.07
N GLY A 62 -11.71 -13.64 -1.07
CA GLY A 62 -12.66 -13.78 -2.18
C GLY A 62 -12.62 -12.66 -3.23
N THR A 63 -11.81 -11.61 -3.06
CA THR A 63 -11.65 -10.52 -4.04
C THR A 63 -10.20 -10.36 -4.49
N THR A 64 -9.96 -9.50 -5.48
CA THR A 64 -8.60 -9.08 -5.86
C THR A 64 -8.05 -7.96 -4.99
N GLN A 65 -8.86 -7.37 -4.10
CA GLN A 65 -8.52 -6.15 -3.37
C GLN A 65 -7.71 -6.45 -2.09
N CYS A 66 -7.09 -5.41 -1.55
CA CYS A 66 -6.54 -5.39 -0.19
C CYS A 66 -6.70 -4.02 0.45
N VAL A 67 -6.83 -3.99 1.77
CA VAL A 67 -6.71 -2.74 2.53
C VAL A 67 -5.24 -2.46 2.77
N HIS A 68 -4.78 -1.26 2.43
CA HIS A 68 -3.44 -0.75 2.66
C HIS A 68 -3.50 0.31 3.76
N ALA A 69 -2.84 0.03 4.89
CA ALA A 69 -2.57 0.99 5.94
C ALA A 69 -1.13 1.51 5.82
N VAL A 70 -0.99 2.76 5.43
CA VAL A 70 0.27 3.50 5.35
C VAL A 70 0.57 4.10 6.72
N GLU A 71 1.72 3.79 7.30
CA GLU A 71 2.10 4.25 8.63
C GLU A 71 3.05 5.46 8.54
N TYR A 72 2.58 6.61 9.01
CA TYR A 72 3.40 7.80 9.23
C TYR A 72 3.81 7.92 10.70
N ARG A 73 4.62 8.94 11.02
CA ARG A 73 5.06 9.17 12.41
C ARG A 73 3.90 9.50 13.36
N ASP A 74 2.92 10.24 12.85
CA ASP A 74 1.82 10.87 13.57
C ASP A 74 0.45 10.22 13.32
N ARG A 75 0.29 9.51 12.19
CA ARG A 75 -0.99 8.94 11.75
C ARG A 75 -0.84 7.66 10.96
N TYR A 76 -1.96 7.02 10.69
CA TYR A 76 -2.13 6.03 9.63
C TYR A 76 -3.06 6.59 8.55
N GLU A 77 -2.79 6.27 7.30
CA GLU A 77 -3.72 6.48 6.19
C GLU A 77 -4.13 5.11 5.66
N VAL A 78 -5.41 4.80 5.71
CA VAL A 78 -5.95 3.47 5.40
C VAL A 78 -6.89 3.59 4.21
N HIS A 79 -6.65 2.81 3.17
CA HIS A 79 -7.47 2.82 1.95
C HIS A 79 -7.56 1.43 1.33
N LEU A 80 -8.51 1.27 0.41
CA LEU A 80 -8.68 0.05 -0.36
C LEU A 80 -7.94 0.16 -1.70
N ASP A 81 -7.00 -0.75 -1.93
CA ASP A 81 -6.41 -0.94 -3.25
C ASP A 81 -7.32 -1.80 -4.12
N ARG A 82 -7.41 -1.45 -5.41
CA ARG A 82 -8.20 -2.23 -6.38
C ARG A 82 -7.61 -3.62 -6.59
N TYR A 83 -6.29 -3.71 -6.55
CA TYR A 83 -5.53 -4.93 -6.73
C TYR A 83 -4.51 -5.12 -5.61
N ASP A 84 -4.58 -6.24 -4.92
CA ASP A 84 -3.55 -6.69 -3.99
C ASP A 84 -2.30 -7.08 -4.81
N PRO A 85 -1.13 -6.48 -4.58
CA PRO A 85 0.10 -6.79 -5.30
C PRO A 85 0.55 -8.23 -5.07
N GLY A 86 0.13 -8.87 -3.97
CA GLY A 86 0.37 -10.30 -3.75
C GLY A 86 -0.50 -11.21 -4.62
N LYS A 87 -1.59 -10.69 -5.21
CA LYS A 87 -2.52 -11.45 -6.08
C LYS A 87 -2.38 -11.04 -7.55
N LYS A 88 -2.31 -9.74 -7.81
CA LYS A 88 -2.40 -9.08 -9.12
C LYS A 88 -1.35 -7.95 -9.23
N PRO A 89 -0.04 -8.29 -9.26
CA PRO A 89 1.05 -7.31 -9.18
C PRO A 89 1.10 -6.33 -10.36
N LEU A 90 0.78 -6.79 -11.57
CA LEU A 90 0.82 -5.95 -12.77
C LEU A 90 -0.34 -4.96 -12.77
N GLU A 91 -1.54 -5.43 -12.45
CA GLU A 91 -2.72 -4.59 -12.33
C GLU A 91 -2.55 -3.58 -11.19
N HIS A 92 -1.98 -3.99 -10.06
CA HIS A 92 -1.65 -3.07 -8.97
C HIS A 92 -0.71 -1.95 -9.44
N LEU A 93 0.37 -2.30 -10.15
CA LEU A 93 1.30 -1.32 -10.68
C LEU A 93 0.62 -0.32 -11.63
N LEU A 94 -0.25 -0.79 -12.51
CA LEU A 94 -0.90 0.05 -13.53
C LEU A 94 -2.03 0.93 -12.97
N TYR A 95 -2.84 0.39 -12.05
CA TYR A 95 -4.07 1.04 -11.60
C TYR A 95 -3.96 1.71 -10.23
N ASP A 96 -3.20 1.12 -9.30
CA ASP A 96 -3.05 1.62 -7.94
C ASP A 96 -1.73 2.40 -7.74
N SER A 97 -0.69 2.12 -8.54
CA SER A 97 0.63 2.78 -8.48
C SER A 97 1.10 3.42 -9.81
N PRO A 98 0.25 4.22 -10.51
CA PRO A 98 0.52 4.67 -11.88
C PRO A 98 1.79 5.52 -12.02
N LYS A 99 2.20 6.21 -10.95
CA LYS A 99 3.46 6.97 -10.94
C LYS A 99 4.67 6.06 -11.15
N TYR A 100 4.72 4.92 -10.47
CA TYR A 100 5.82 3.96 -10.62
C TYR A 100 5.76 3.24 -11.96
N ALA A 101 4.55 2.94 -12.46
CA ALA A 101 4.39 2.42 -13.82
C ALA A 101 5.04 3.35 -14.86
N ALA A 102 4.79 4.66 -14.76
CA ALA A 102 5.37 5.66 -15.66
C ALA A 102 6.91 5.75 -15.54
N ILE A 103 7.45 5.70 -14.32
CA ILE A 103 8.90 5.71 -14.08
C ILE A 103 9.56 4.49 -14.73
N ILE A 104 9.00 3.29 -14.52
CA ILE A 104 9.52 2.04 -15.11
C ILE A 104 9.47 2.11 -16.63
N ALA A 105 8.34 2.54 -17.20
CA ALA A 105 8.19 2.67 -18.65
C ALA A 105 9.21 3.63 -19.25
N THR A 106 9.40 4.81 -18.63
CA THR A 106 10.36 5.82 -19.09
C THR A 106 11.80 5.29 -19.05
N GLY A 107 12.18 4.61 -17.96
CA GLY A 107 13.50 4.00 -17.82
C GLY A 107 13.76 2.90 -18.85
N ALA A 108 12.76 2.08 -19.15
CA ALA A 108 12.85 1.04 -20.18
C ALA A 108 13.07 1.64 -21.58
N VAL A 109 12.31 2.68 -21.94
CA VAL A 109 12.46 3.38 -23.23
C VAL A 109 13.85 4.01 -23.37
N ALA A 110 14.33 4.69 -22.33
CA ALA A 110 15.67 5.29 -22.32
C ALA A 110 16.76 4.22 -22.50
N THR A 111 16.65 3.09 -21.79
CA THR A 111 17.60 1.98 -21.89
C THR A 111 17.62 1.39 -23.30
N LEU A 112 16.45 1.14 -23.89
CA LEU A 112 16.33 0.63 -25.26
C LEU A 112 16.93 1.60 -26.29
N ALA A 113 16.72 2.92 -26.12
CA ALA A 113 17.31 3.93 -26.99
C ALA A 113 18.85 3.94 -26.93
N VAL A 114 19.42 3.83 -25.73
CA VAL A 114 20.88 3.73 -25.52
C VAL A 114 21.44 2.46 -26.17
N VAL A 115 20.84 1.30 -25.88
CA VAL A 115 21.26 0.01 -26.47
C VAL A 115 21.21 0.06 -27.99
N ARG A 116 20.10 0.55 -28.57
CA ARG A 116 19.97 0.70 -30.03
C ARG A 116 21.03 1.62 -30.62
N THR A 117 21.36 2.71 -29.94
CA THR A 117 22.40 3.65 -30.38
C THR A 117 23.77 3.00 -30.36
N LEU A 118 24.09 2.22 -29.32
CA LEU A 118 25.36 1.49 -29.23
C LEU A 118 25.48 0.39 -30.29
N LEU A 119 24.40 -0.34 -30.57
CA LEU A 119 24.37 -1.37 -31.62
C LEU A 119 24.54 -0.79 -33.02
N ARG A 120 24.07 0.44 -33.28
CA ARG A 120 24.24 1.13 -34.57
C ARG A 120 25.65 1.69 -34.82
N LYS A 121 26.48 1.79 -33.78
CA LYS A 121 27.86 2.30 -33.87
C LYS A 121 28.90 1.18 -34.06
N LYS A 122 28.49 -0.09 -34.01
CA LYS A 122 29.30 -1.25 -34.41
C LYS A 122 28.99 -1.61 -35.85
#